data_AF-A0A850R2I7-F1
#
_entry.id   AF-A0A850R2I7-F1
#
_cell.length_a   1.000
_cell.length_b   1.000
_cell.length_c   1.000
_cell.angle_alpha   90.00
_cell.angle_beta   90.00
_cell.angle_gamma   90.00
#
_symmetry.space_group_name_H-M   'P 1'
#
loop_
_entity.id
_entity.type
_entity.pdbx_description
1 polymer ?
#
loop_
_entity_poly.entity_id
_entity_poly.type
_entity_poly.pdbx_seq_one_letter_code
_entity_poly.pdbx_strand_id
1 'polypeptide(L)'
;DAYQLGDLLVDQYKIKQGQPYLKYAADKGNAKAALAYSRSLSTNVMVLGPQEHEYAVKAAKLGNEDAMLTLSLSRNIFGDRDVFRSALLNKLKEKAAQGDADAMRKLSILYFGTSKEVDWKKKAAEYGNATAQHELARYYEVGKGWFFIPGKREKEVKRLYKASAEQGNFRGMEGYASILLREGKKEKALEIWKKMANTGDAGSIIFLAAGYLNATPRITYPEKDEVLGAAYSKIYLDSMGTDKKQSLYEIYKEDYLEAMSHLSEAQKEQVNDFAKEFLKTHTVRVLR
;
A
#
# COMPACT_ATOMS: atom_id res chain seq x y z
N ASP A 1 1.88 -18.07 -13.85
CA ASP A 1 3.25 -17.64 -14.23
C ASP A 1 4.12 -17.52 -12.97
N ALA A 2 5.41 -17.84 -13.04
CA ALA A 2 6.35 -17.81 -11.90
C ALA A 2 6.42 -16.41 -11.28
N TYR A 3 6.38 -15.35 -12.09
CA TYR A 3 6.33 -13.98 -11.57
C TYR A 3 5.10 -13.75 -10.68
N GLN A 4 3.90 -14.08 -11.17
CA GLN A 4 2.64 -13.86 -10.43
C GLN A 4 2.61 -14.59 -9.08
N LEU A 5 3.07 -15.85 -9.05
CA LEU A 5 3.14 -16.62 -7.81
C LEU A 5 4.16 -16.04 -6.83
N GLY A 6 5.36 -15.70 -7.33
CA GLY A 6 6.40 -15.11 -6.50
C GLY A 6 6.00 -13.75 -5.92
N ASP A 7 5.35 -12.90 -6.72
CA ASP A 7 4.85 -11.58 -6.33
C ASP A 7 3.77 -11.70 -5.26
N LEU A 8 2.81 -12.61 -5.46
CA LEU A 8 1.77 -12.90 -4.48
C LEU A 8 2.34 -13.37 -3.14
N LEU A 9 3.27 -14.34 -3.15
CA LEU A 9 3.88 -14.86 -1.94
C LEU A 9 4.66 -13.76 -1.18
N VAL A 10 5.37 -12.88 -1.88
CA VAL A 10 6.06 -11.74 -1.26
C VAL A 10 5.06 -10.76 -0.65
N ASP A 11 3.98 -10.42 -1.35
CA ASP A 11 2.94 -9.53 -0.82
C ASP A 11 2.08 -10.19 0.27
N GLN A 12 2.13 -11.52 0.41
CA GLN A 12 1.62 -12.28 1.54
C GLN A 12 2.63 -12.41 2.69
N TYR A 13 3.78 -11.76 2.66
CA TYR A 13 4.86 -11.94 3.64
C TYR A 13 5.39 -13.37 3.77
N LYS A 14 5.26 -14.18 2.71
CA LYS A 14 5.92 -15.48 2.51
C LYS A 14 7.15 -15.30 1.63
N ILE A 15 8.00 -14.34 2.02
CA ILE A 15 9.09 -13.81 1.19
C ILE A 15 10.05 -14.91 0.76
N LYS A 16 10.46 -15.79 1.68
CA LYS A 16 11.39 -16.89 1.39
C LYS A 16 10.82 -17.88 0.38
N GLN A 17 9.51 -18.10 0.40
CA GLN A 17 8.82 -18.97 -0.55
C GLN A 17 8.67 -18.31 -1.93
N GLY A 18 8.43 -16.99 -1.98
CA GLY A 18 8.24 -16.24 -3.24
C GLY A 18 9.54 -15.97 -4.01
N GLN A 19 10.64 -15.78 -3.29
CA GLN A 19 11.94 -15.39 -3.85
C GLN A 19 12.47 -16.32 -4.97
N PRO A 20 12.44 -17.66 -4.86
CA PRO A 20 12.88 -18.55 -5.93
C PRO A 20 12.12 -18.33 -7.25
N TYR A 21 10.81 -18.11 -7.19
CA TYR A 21 9.98 -17.87 -8.37
C TYR A 21 10.28 -16.51 -9.02
N LEU A 22 10.44 -15.46 -8.20
CA LEU A 22 10.80 -14.13 -8.69
C LEU A 22 12.19 -14.14 -9.33
N LYS A 23 13.17 -14.80 -8.69
CA LYS A 23 14.51 -14.95 -9.24
C LYS A 23 14.48 -15.69 -10.57
N TYR A 24 13.79 -16.82 -10.64
CA TYR A 24 13.64 -17.59 -11.88
C TYR A 24 13.07 -16.74 -13.02
N ALA A 25 11.96 -16.02 -12.78
CA ALA A 25 11.35 -15.17 -13.79
C ALA A 25 12.25 -13.98 -14.18
N ALA A 26 12.95 -13.38 -13.20
CA ALA A 26 13.94 -12.34 -13.45
C ALA A 26 15.08 -12.83 -14.35
N ASP A 27 15.57 -14.05 -14.12
CA ASP A 27 16.63 -14.68 -14.91
C ASP A 27 16.19 -15.02 -16.34
N LYS A 28 14.89 -15.17 -16.56
CA LYS A 28 14.27 -15.28 -17.89
C LYS A 28 13.94 -13.94 -18.55
N GLY A 29 14.37 -12.82 -17.98
CA GLY A 29 14.20 -11.48 -18.58
C GLY A 29 12.89 -10.78 -18.20
N ASN A 30 12.16 -11.25 -17.18
CA ASN A 30 10.98 -10.54 -16.70
C ASN A 30 11.38 -9.32 -15.85
N ALA A 31 11.19 -8.11 -16.39
CA ALA A 31 11.58 -6.86 -15.76
C ALA A 31 10.83 -6.59 -14.44
N LYS A 32 9.56 -7.00 -14.33
CA LYS A 32 8.76 -6.83 -13.10
C LYS A 32 9.24 -7.79 -12.01
N ALA A 33 9.52 -9.04 -12.38
CA ALA A 33 10.07 -10.03 -11.46
C ALA A 33 11.45 -9.63 -10.93
N ALA A 34 12.32 -9.07 -11.79
CA ALA A 34 13.62 -8.55 -11.38
C ALA A 34 13.48 -7.43 -10.34
N LEU A 35 12.55 -6.48 -10.54
CA LEU A 35 12.29 -5.42 -9.57
C LEU A 35 11.64 -5.96 -8.27
N ALA A 36 10.70 -6.90 -8.37
CA ALA A 36 10.08 -7.51 -7.20
C ALA A 36 11.11 -8.30 -6.37
N TYR A 37 11.99 -9.06 -7.03
CA TYR A 37 13.08 -9.77 -6.37
C TYR A 37 14.05 -8.80 -5.69
N SER A 38 14.50 -7.75 -6.40
CA SER A 38 15.31 -6.67 -5.84
C SER A 38 14.69 -6.12 -4.54
N ARG A 39 13.42 -5.70 -4.58
CA ARG A 39 12.71 -5.16 -3.40
C ARG A 39 12.57 -6.18 -2.27
N SER A 40 12.46 -7.48 -2.58
CA SER A 40 12.38 -8.54 -1.56
C SER A 40 13.69 -8.75 -0.80
N LEU A 41 14.82 -8.28 -1.35
CA LEU A 41 16.15 -8.37 -0.74
C LEU A 41 16.47 -7.16 0.15
N SER A 42 15.62 -6.13 0.17
CA SER A 42 15.83 -4.90 0.94
C SER A 42 15.86 -5.19 2.45
N THR A 43 17.01 -5.05 3.07
CA THR A 43 17.19 -5.16 4.53
C THR A 43 17.26 -3.81 5.23
N ASN A 44 17.54 -2.72 4.50
CA ASN A 44 17.66 -1.38 5.04
C ASN A 44 16.95 -0.36 4.12
N VAL A 45 16.14 0.51 4.70
CA VAL A 45 15.41 1.54 3.94
C VAL A 45 16.30 2.68 3.45
N MET A 46 17.44 2.89 4.11
CA MET A 46 18.34 4.03 3.88
C MET A 46 19.40 3.75 2.80
N VAL A 47 19.81 2.49 2.63
CA VAL A 47 20.92 2.10 1.75
C VAL A 47 20.53 0.87 0.95
N LEU A 48 20.75 0.93 -0.37
CA LEU A 48 20.52 -0.17 -1.29
C LEU A 48 21.57 -1.27 -1.07
N GLY A 49 21.15 -2.52 -0.87
CA GLY A 49 22.07 -3.65 -0.75
C GLY A 49 22.69 -4.07 -2.10
N PRO A 50 23.84 -4.76 -2.14
CA PRO A 50 24.48 -5.18 -3.40
C PRO A 50 23.58 -6.03 -4.30
N GLN A 51 22.91 -7.05 -3.76
CA GLN A 51 22.00 -7.89 -4.54
C GLN A 51 20.70 -7.15 -4.90
N GLU A 52 20.22 -6.26 -4.03
CA GLU A 52 19.08 -5.39 -4.35
C GLU A 52 19.43 -4.49 -5.55
N HIS A 53 20.62 -3.89 -5.56
CA HIS A 53 21.13 -3.08 -6.65
C HIS A 53 21.27 -3.87 -7.95
N GLU A 54 21.90 -5.04 -7.91
CA GLU A 54 22.12 -5.89 -9.09
C GLU A 54 20.80 -6.16 -9.85
N TYR A 55 19.76 -6.58 -9.12
CA TYR A 55 18.46 -6.89 -9.74
C TYR A 55 17.66 -5.63 -10.10
N ALA A 56 17.86 -4.51 -9.40
CA ALA A 56 17.31 -3.23 -9.83
C ALA A 56 17.95 -2.79 -11.16
N VAL A 57 19.27 -2.93 -11.33
CA VAL A 57 19.97 -2.64 -12.58
C VAL A 57 19.49 -3.57 -13.70
N LYS A 58 19.31 -4.86 -13.40
CA LYS A 58 18.73 -5.84 -14.34
C LYS A 58 17.35 -5.41 -14.81
N ALA A 59 16.45 -5.05 -13.89
CA ALA A 59 15.12 -4.56 -14.21
C ALA A 59 15.14 -3.26 -15.03
N ALA A 60 16.03 -2.31 -14.69
CA ALA A 60 16.19 -1.05 -15.40
C ALA A 60 16.69 -1.25 -16.83
N LYS A 61 17.66 -2.15 -17.06
CA LYS A 61 18.15 -2.53 -18.39
C LYS A 61 17.06 -3.18 -19.26
N LEU A 62 16.08 -3.84 -18.64
CA LEU A 62 14.89 -4.36 -19.29
C LEU A 62 13.78 -3.30 -19.48
N GLY A 63 14.06 -2.02 -19.21
CA GLY A 63 13.16 -0.90 -19.46
C GLY A 63 12.21 -0.56 -18.29
N ASN A 64 12.38 -1.15 -17.11
CA ASN A 64 11.50 -0.88 -15.97
C ASN A 64 11.77 0.52 -15.36
N GLU A 65 10.81 1.42 -15.50
CA GLU A 65 10.90 2.80 -14.99
C GLU A 65 10.94 2.91 -13.46
N ASP A 66 10.27 2.01 -12.74
CA ASP A 66 10.29 2.02 -11.28
C ASP A 66 11.64 1.51 -10.74
N ALA A 67 12.32 0.64 -11.48
CA ALA A 67 13.69 0.23 -11.19
C ALA A 67 14.67 1.38 -11.46
N MET A 68 14.52 2.08 -12.59
CA MET A 68 15.29 3.30 -12.85
C MET A 68 15.06 4.35 -11.76
N LEU A 69 13.80 4.54 -11.31
CA LEU A 69 13.48 5.45 -10.21
C LEU A 69 14.21 5.02 -8.94
N THR A 70 14.14 3.73 -8.60
CA THR A 70 14.81 3.15 -7.43
C THR A 70 16.32 3.45 -7.42
N LEU A 71 16.98 3.30 -8.58
CA LEU A 71 18.41 3.57 -8.75
C LEU A 71 18.73 5.08 -8.80
N SER A 72 17.75 5.93 -9.02
CA SER A 72 17.91 7.39 -9.09
C SER A 72 17.85 8.08 -7.72
N LEU A 73 17.50 7.36 -6.66
CA LEU A 73 17.33 7.90 -5.31
C LEU A 73 18.65 7.89 -4.52
N SER A 74 18.72 8.71 -3.46
CA SER A 74 19.90 8.86 -2.60
C SER A 74 20.37 7.56 -1.93
N ARG A 75 19.46 6.60 -1.73
CA ARG A 75 19.79 5.27 -1.17
C ARG A 75 20.73 4.45 -2.05
N ASN A 76 20.82 4.79 -3.35
CA ASN A 76 21.79 4.17 -4.25
C ASN A 76 23.17 4.82 -4.09
N ILE A 77 24.09 4.08 -3.47
CA ILE A 77 25.46 4.53 -3.17
C ILE A 77 26.53 3.92 -4.11
N PHE A 78 26.12 3.19 -5.16
CA PHE A 78 27.04 2.44 -6.05
C PHE A 78 27.68 3.32 -7.14
N GLY A 79 27.54 4.64 -7.08
CA GLY A 79 28.16 5.60 -8.01
C GLY A 79 27.48 5.73 -9.39
N ASP A 80 26.46 4.93 -9.68
CA ASP A 80 25.72 4.96 -10.95
C ASP A 80 24.39 5.72 -10.89
N ARG A 81 24.05 6.29 -9.73
CA ARG A 81 22.78 7.01 -9.48
C ARG A 81 22.48 8.06 -10.54
N ASP A 82 23.47 8.89 -10.86
CA ASP A 82 23.26 10.03 -11.76
C ASP A 82 23.04 9.60 -13.23
N VAL A 83 23.53 8.41 -13.60
CA VAL A 83 23.28 7.79 -14.92
C VAL A 83 21.80 7.45 -15.06
N PHE A 84 21.25 6.69 -14.12
CA PHE A 84 19.84 6.32 -14.13
C PHE A 84 18.92 7.53 -13.96
N ARG A 85 19.32 8.47 -13.09
CA ARG A 85 18.55 9.68 -12.81
C ARG A 85 18.43 10.58 -14.03
N SER A 86 19.52 10.82 -14.75
CA SER A 86 19.51 11.69 -15.92
C SER A 86 18.67 11.10 -17.05
N ALA A 87 18.82 9.80 -17.32
CA ALA A 87 18.01 9.09 -18.31
C ALA A 87 16.51 9.12 -17.96
N LEU A 88 16.17 8.84 -16.70
CA LEU A 88 14.79 8.87 -16.23
C LEU A 88 14.19 10.27 -16.27
N LEU A 89 14.93 11.30 -15.85
CA LEU A 89 14.44 12.69 -15.86
C LEU A 89 14.02 13.15 -17.25
N ASN A 90 14.80 12.84 -18.28
CA ASN A 90 14.48 13.21 -19.66
C ASN A 90 13.17 12.54 -20.12
N LYS A 91 13.07 11.22 -19.90
CA LYS A 91 11.86 10.45 -20.25
C LYS A 91 10.61 10.95 -19.53
N LEU A 92 10.72 11.23 -18.23
CA LEU A 92 9.57 11.69 -17.44
C LEU A 92 9.12 13.11 -17.82
N LYS A 93 10.05 14.01 -18.17
CA LYS A 93 9.69 15.36 -18.63
C LYS A 93 8.91 15.33 -19.94
N GLU A 94 9.32 14.49 -20.88
CA GLU A 94 8.61 14.30 -22.15
C GLU A 94 7.18 13.79 -21.92
N LYS A 95 7.03 12.72 -21.13
CA LYS A 95 5.71 12.18 -20.75
C LYS A 95 4.85 13.21 -20.01
N ALA A 96 5.44 13.95 -19.07
CA ALA A 96 4.72 14.99 -18.33
C ALA A 96 4.26 16.13 -19.24
N ALA A 97 5.01 16.48 -20.29
CA ALA A 97 4.57 17.46 -21.30
C ALA A 97 3.36 16.98 -22.11
N GLN A 98 3.15 15.66 -22.19
CA GLN A 98 1.99 15.02 -22.82
C GLN A 98 0.83 14.77 -21.83
N GLY A 99 0.93 15.25 -20.58
CA GLY A 99 -0.13 15.11 -19.58
C GLY A 99 -0.08 13.81 -18.76
N ASP A 100 1.03 13.05 -18.81
CA ASP A 100 1.18 11.83 -18.00
C ASP A 100 1.30 12.18 -16.50
N ALA A 101 0.21 11.93 -15.76
CA ALA A 101 0.12 12.22 -14.34
C ALA A 101 1.05 11.34 -13.47
N ASP A 102 1.32 10.10 -13.89
CA ASP A 102 2.28 9.21 -13.21
C ASP A 102 3.71 9.71 -13.39
N ALA A 103 4.05 10.21 -14.59
CA ALA A 103 5.35 10.82 -14.83
C ALA A 103 5.55 12.07 -13.97
N MET A 104 4.53 12.93 -13.86
CA MET A 104 4.54 14.08 -12.95
C MET A 104 4.76 13.67 -11.50
N ARG A 105 4.11 12.58 -11.03
CA ARG A 105 4.34 12.06 -9.67
C ARG A 105 5.78 11.57 -9.50
N LYS A 106 6.32 10.81 -10.45
CA LYS A 106 7.73 10.36 -10.40
C LYS A 106 8.70 11.55 -10.43
N LEU A 107 8.40 12.62 -11.17
CA LEU A 107 9.16 13.88 -11.12
C LEU A 107 9.13 14.51 -9.73
N SER A 108 7.97 14.53 -9.05
CA SER A 108 7.90 14.98 -7.65
C SER A 108 8.86 14.19 -6.75
N ILE A 109 8.91 12.87 -6.90
CA ILE A 109 9.84 12.01 -6.11
C ILE A 109 11.30 12.36 -6.42
N LEU A 110 11.65 12.54 -7.71
CA LEU A 110 13.02 12.89 -8.07
C LEU A 110 13.42 14.28 -7.56
N TYR A 111 12.48 15.24 -7.51
CA TYR A 111 12.71 16.59 -6.99
C TYR A 111 12.53 16.72 -5.48
N PHE A 112 12.41 15.61 -4.74
CA PHE A 112 12.23 15.61 -3.29
C PHE A 112 13.25 16.52 -2.57
N GLY A 113 12.76 17.33 -1.64
CA GLY A 113 13.58 18.29 -0.88
C GLY A 113 13.90 19.59 -1.62
N THR A 114 13.39 19.78 -2.84
CA THR A 114 13.49 21.05 -3.58
C THR A 114 12.13 21.73 -3.70
N SER A 115 12.10 23.02 -4.06
CA SER A 115 10.85 23.74 -4.31
C SER A 115 9.97 23.09 -5.39
N LYS A 116 10.59 22.40 -6.37
CA LYS A 116 9.89 21.72 -7.48
C LYS A 116 9.12 20.47 -7.05
N GLU A 117 9.40 19.88 -5.90
CA GLU A 117 8.69 18.69 -5.42
C GLU A 117 7.19 18.94 -5.38
N VAL A 118 6.77 20.00 -4.70
CA VAL A 118 5.36 20.30 -4.45
C VAL A 118 4.66 20.72 -5.73
N ASP A 119 5.33 21.43 -6.63
CA ASP A 119 4.76 21.85 -7.91
C ASP A 119 4.44 20.66 -8.80
N TRP A 120 5.35 19.69 -8.90
CA TRP A 120 5.08 18.46 -9.66
C TRP A 120 3.99 17.60 -9.01
N LYS A 121 3.95 17.55 -7.68
CA LYS A 121 2.90 16.84 -6.93
C LYS A 121 1.52 17.44 -7.18
N LYS A 122 1.42 18.77 -7.19
CA LYS A 122 0.18 19.49 -7.54
C LYS A 122 -0.26 19.18 -8.96
N LYS A 123 0.65 19.30 -9.94
CA LYS A 123 0.35 18.97 -11.34
C LYS A 123 -0.12 17.52 -11.50
N ALA A 124 0.57 16.57 -10.88
CA ALA A 124 0.15 15.17 -10.90
C ALA A 124 -1.27 14.98 -10.33
N ALA A 125 -1.59 15.64 -9.22
CA ALA A 125 -2.92 15.56 -8.60
C ALA A 125 -4.02 16.21 -9.47
N GLU A 126 -3.70 17.33 -10.13
CA GLU A 126 -4.58 18.03 -11.08
C GLU A 126 -4.87 17.18 -12.33
N TYR A 127 -3.86 16.47 -12.84
CA TYR A 127 -4.00 15.52 -13.94
C TYR A 127 -4.56 14.15 -13.51
N GLY A 128 -5.09 14.06 -12.29
CA GLY A 128 -5.87 12.90 -11.86
C GLY A 128 -5.05 11.77 -11.21
N ASN A 129 -3.75 11.93 -10.95
CA ASN A 129 -2.99 10.86 -10.30
C ASN A 129 -3.50 10.61 -8.87
N ALA A 130 -4.16 9.47 -8.65
CA ALA A 130 -4.79 9.14 -7.37
C ALA A 130 -3.79 9.15 -6.19
N THR A 131 -2.57 8.66 -6.41
CA THR A 131 -1.53 8.68 -5.36
C THR A 131 -1.07 10.11 -5.08
N ALA A 132 -0.85 10.95 -6.09
CA ALA A 132 -0.48 12.35 -5.87
C ALA A 132 -1.60 13.14 -5.18
N GLN A 133 -2.87 12.84 -5.48
CA GLN A 133 -4.01 13.43 -4.77
C GLN A 133 -3.98 13.11 -3.28
N HIS A 134 -3.74 11.84 -2.91
CA HIS A 134 -3.58 11.48 -1.49
C HIS A 134 -2.34 12.16 -0.86
N GLU A 135 -1.20 12.18 -1.55
CA GLU A 135 0.04 12.77 -1.03
C GLU A 135 -0.11 14.28 -0.82
N LEU A 136 -0.83 14.95 -1.72
CA LEU A 136 -1.15 16.37 -1.62
C LEU A 136 -2.18 16.65 -0.51
N ALA A 137 -3.20 15.81 -0.37
CA ALA A 137 -4.14 15.88 0.74
C ALA A 137 -3.41 15.78 2.08
N ARG A 138 -2.52 14.79 2.21
CA ARG A 138 -1.71 14.60 3.41
C ARG A 138 -0.77 15.78 3.67
N TYR A 139 -0.15 16.33 2.62
CA TYR A 139 0.68 17.53 2.71
C TYR A 139 -0.09 18.71 3.30
N TYR A 140 -1.32 18.96 2.82
CA TYR A 140 -2.17 20.03 3.37
C TYR A 140 -2.73 19.70 4.76
N GLU A 141 -3.03 18.44 5.05
CA GLU A 141 -3.55 17.99 6.34
C GLU A 141 -2.56 18.25 7.48
N VAL A 142 -1.26 18.05 7.25
CA VAL A 142 -0.20 18.29 8.25
C VAL A 142 0.22 19.75 8.37
N GLY A 143 -0.62 20.70 7.92
CA GLY A 143 -0.39 22.13 8.08
C GLY A 143 0.47 22.78 6.99
N LYS A 144 1.04 22.02 6.03
CA LYS A 144 1.85 22.60 4.95
C LYS A 144 0.97 23.23 3.86
N GLY A 145 1.58 24.04 3.00
CA GLY A 145 0.86 24.84 2.01
C GLY A 145 0.21 26.09 2.62
N TRP A 146 -0.19 27.01 1.75
CA TRP A 146 -0.63 28.34 2.15
C TRP A 146 -2.15 28.51 1.97
N PHE A 147 -2.87 28.64 3.08
CA PHE A 147 -4.33 28.79 3.12
C PHE A 147 -4.70 29.96 4.03
N PHE A 148 -5.01 31.12 3.44
CA PHE A 148 -5.40 32.33 4.19
C PHE A 148 -6.81 32.24 4.81
N ILE A 149 -7.73 31.53 4.16
CA ILE A 149 -9.14 31.53 4.54
C ILE A 149 -9.41 30.28 5.39
N PRO A 150 -9.88 30.44 6.65
CA PRO A 150 -10.27 29.33 7.50
C PRO A 150 -11.26 28.40 6.81
N GLY A 151 -11.11 27.08 6.98
CA GLY A 151 -11.99 26.08 6.37
C GLY A 151 -11.65 25.71 4.92
N LYS A 152 -10.84 26.50 4.19
CA LYS A 152 -10.45 26.14 2.80
C LYS A 152 -9.51 24.93 2.77
N ARG A 153 -8.62 24.81 3.75
CA ARG A 153 -7.66 23.71 3.86
C ARG A 153 -8.40 22.38 4.04
N GLU A 154 -9.33 22.32 4.99
CA GLU A 154 -10.10 21.12 5.32
C GLU A 154 -10.96 20.68 4.15
N LYS A 155 -11.60 21.64 3.46
CA LYS A 155 -12.38 21.38 2.23
C LYS A 155 -11.50 20.78 1.12
N GLU A 156 -10.31 21.33 0.90
CA GLU A 156 -9.41 20.85 -0.14
C GLU A 156 -8.80 19.48 0.20
N VAL A 157 -8.40 19.25 1.45
CA VAL A 157 -7.94 17.93 1.93
C VAL A 157 -9.02 16.88 1.68
N LYS A 158 -10.27 17.16 2.05
CA LYS A 158 -11.39 16.25 1.82
C LYS A 158 -11.63 16.01 0.34
N ARG A 159 -11.59 17.05 -0.49
CA ARG A 159 -11.76 16.94 -1.95
C ARG A 159 -10.70 16.02 -2.56
N LEU A 160 -9.44 16.20 -2.18
CA LEU A 160 -8.32 15.41 -2.69
C LEU A 160 -8.36 13.95 -2.24
N TYR A 161 -8.64 13.69 -0.95
CA TYR A 161 -8.83 12.30 -0.49
C TYR A 161 -10.02 11.64 -1.17
N LYS A 162 -11.14 12.35 -1.35
CA LYS A 162 -12.31 11.84 -2.09
C LYS A 162 -11.95 11.48 -3.55
N ALA A 163 -11.27 12.38 -4.26
CA ALA A 163 -10.84 12.13 -5.65
C ALA A 163 -9.88 10.93 -5.76
N SER A 164 -8.98 10.78 -4.78
CA SER A 164 -8.07 9.63 -4.68
C SER A 164 -8.85 8.33 -4.40
N ALA A 165 -9.82 8.38 -3.48
CA ALA A 165 -10.67 7.25 -3.11
C ALA A 165 -11.59 6.77 -4.24
N GLU A 166 -12.12 7.69 -5.04
CA GLU A 166 -12.98 7.38 -6.20
C GLU A 166 -12.23 6.57 -7.28
N GLN A 167 -10.91 6.69 -7.32
CA GLN A 167 -10.03 5.92 -8.20
C GLN A 167 -9.51 4.61 -7.56
N GLY A 168 -9.98 4.27 -6.36
CA GLY A 168 -9.58 3.05 -5.66
C GLY A 168 -8.21 3.10 -5.00
N ASN A 169 -7.61 4.28 -4.82
CA ASN A 169 -6.36 4.39 -4.07
C ASN A 169 -6.60 4.14 -2.58
N PHE A 170 -5.93 3.14 -2.02
CA PHE A 170 -6.12 2.68 -0.64
C PHE A 170 -5.87 3.78 0.40
N ARG A 171 -4.81 4.57 0.22
CA ARG A 171 -4.49 5.70 1.11
C ARG A 171 -5.51 6.83 0.99
N GLY A 172 -6.02 7.07 -0.21
CA GLY A 172 -7.13 7.98 -0.46
C GLY A 172 -8.42 7.55 0.24
N MET A 173 -8.78 6.28 0.11
CA MET A 173 -9.95 5.67 0.76
C MET A 173 -9.85 5.75 2.28
N GLU A 174 -8.68 5.39 2.85
CA GLU A 174 -8.40 5.50 4.29
C GLU A 174 -8.55 6.94 4.81
N GLY A 175 -7.94 7.91 4.12
CA GLY A 175 -8.03 9.33 4.47
C GLY A 175 -9.46 9.87 4.36
N TYR A 176 -10.19 9.48 3.32
CA TYR A 176 -11.59 9.90 3.14
C TYR A 176 -12.53 9.28 4.19
N ALA A 177 -12.40 7.99 4.47
CA ALA A 177 -13.17 7.32 5.52
C ALA A 177 -12.90 7.93 6.90
N SER A 178 -11.64 8.29 7.21
CA SER A 178 -11.26 8.96 8.45
C SER A 178 -11.90 10.35 8.59
N ILE A 179 -12.08 11.09 7.49
CA ILE A 179 -12.82 12.36 7.48
C ILE A 179 -14.32 12.11 7.70
N LEU A 180 -14.92 11.14 7.02
CA LEU A 180 -16.34 10.82 7.17
C LEU A 180 -16.68 10.41 8.60
N LEU A 181 -15.81 9.61 9.24
CA LEU A 181 -15.95 9.22 10.63
C LEU A 181 -15.97 10.44 11.58
N ARG A 182 -15.04 11.39 11.40
CA ARG A 182 -14.99 12.64 12.19
C ARG A 182 -16.20 13.54 11.94
N GLU A 183 -16.82 13.46 10.77
CA GLU A 183 -18.07 14.15 10.45
C GLU A 183 -19.32 13.40 10.97
N GLY A 184 -19.15 12.31 11.72
CA GLY A 184 -20.24 11.50 12.25
C GLY A 184 -20.92 10.58 11.22
N LYS A 185 -20.39 10.47 10.01
CA LYS A 185 -20.90 9.59 8.94
C LYS A 185 -20.27 8.21 9.03
N LYS A 186 -20.48 7.55 10.18
CA LYS A 186 -19.78 6.31 10.55
C LYS A 186 -20.07 5.16 9.58
N GLU A 187 -21.31 5.03 9.14
CA GLU A 187 -21.77 3.97 8.24
C GLU A 187 -21.06 4.06 6.89
N LYS A 188 -20.92 5.27 6.34
CA LYS A 188 -20.20 5.51 5.09
C LYS A 188 -18.70 5.23 5.21
N ALA A 189 -18.11 5.49 6.38
CA ALA A 189 -16.71 5.13 6.63
C ALA A 189 -16.55 3.60 6.68
N LEU A 190 -17.47 2.89 7.35
CA LEU A 190 -17.47 1.42 7.40
C LEU A 190 -17.65 0.78 6.03
N GLU A 191 -18.54 1.32 5.18
CA GLU A 191 -18.72 0.86 3.81
C GLU A 191 -17.42 0.95 3.01
N ILE A 192 -16.64 2.04 3.17
CA ILE A 192 -15.34 2.19 2.52
C ILE A 192 -14.36 1.14 3.03
N TRP A 193 -14.25 0.94 4.34
CA TRP A 193 -13.34 -0.07 4.90
C TRP A 193 -13.71 -1.50 4.49
N LYS A 194 -15.01 -1.83 4.47
CA LYS A 194 -15.52 -3.10 3.93
C LYS A 194 -15.20 -3.26 2.45
N LYS A 195 -15.36 -2.20 1.65
CA LYS A 195 -14.97 -2.21 0.23
C LYS A 195 -13.47 -2.47 0.06
N MET A 196 -12.62 -1.87 0.89
CA MET A 196 -11.17 -2.09 0.88
C MET A 196 -10.82 -3.53 1.26
N ALA A 197 -11.44 -4.09 2.31
CA ALA A 197 -11.23 -5.48 2.70
C ALA A 197 -11.68 -6.44 1.59
N ASN A 198 -12.81 -6.17 0.94
CA ASN A 198 -13.36 -6.96 -0.18
C ASN A 198 -12.54 -6.87 -1.48
N THR A 199 -11.42 -6.14 -1.53
CA THR A 199 -10.46 -6.30 -2.63
C THR A 199 -9.36 -7.32 -2.30
N GLY A 200 -9.39 -7.91 -1.10
CA GLY A 200 -8.32 -8.75 -0.57
C GLY A 200 -7.15 -7.98 0.06
N ASP A 201 -7.31 -6.70 0.40
CA ASP A 201 -6.24 -5.98 1.09
C ASP A 201 -6.08 -6.46 2.54
N ALA A 202 -4.94 -7.08 2.82
CA ALA A 202 -4.63 -7.64 4.13
C ALA A 202 -4.63 -6.57 5.24
N GLY A 203 -4.23 -5.33 4.93
CA GLY A 203 -4.25 -4.22 5.90
C GLY A 203 -5.67 -3.83 6.31
N SER A 204 -6.58 -3.78 5.36
CA SER A 204 -8.00 -3.44 5.58
C SER A 204 -8.77 -4.57 6.26
N ILE A 205 -8.46 -5.82 5.91
CA ILE A 205 -9.00 -7.00 6.57
C ILE A 205 -8.65 -6.97 8.07
N ILE A 206 -7.37 -6.77 8.42
CA ILE A 206 -6.99 -6.75 9.83
C ILE A 206 -7.48 -5.48 10.55
N PHE A 207 -7.62 -4.37 9.84
CA PHE A 207 -8.24 -3.17 10.39
C PHE A 207 -9.71 -3.42 10.80
N LEU A 208 -10.49 -4.10 9.96
CA LEU A 208 -11.86 -4.49 10.30
C LEU A 208 -11.90 -5.50 11.45
N ALA A 209 -10.98 -6.48 11.47
CA ALA A 209 -10.88 -7.42 12.56
C ALA A 209 -10.66 -6.70 13.90
N ALA A 210 -9.65 -5.83 13.97
CA ALA A 210 -9.35 -5.05 15.17
C ALA A 210 -10.50 -4.11 15.57
N GLY A 211 -11.22 -3.55 14.59
CA GLY A 211 -12.40 -2.73 14.83
C GLY A 211 -13.55 -3.51 15.46
N TYR A 212 -13.95 -4.63 14.86
CA TYR A 212 -15.03 -5.47 15.38
C TYR A 212 -14.69 -6.13 16.74
N LEU A 213 -13.42 -6.43 17.00
CA LEU A 213 -12.98 -6.94 18.30
C LEU A 213 -12.85 -5.84 19.37
N ASN A 214 -12.89 -4.56 18.98
CA ASN A 214 -12.46 -3.43 19.82
C ASN A 214 -11.05 -3.66 20.42
N ALA A 215 -10.15 -4.27 19.65
CA ALA A 215 -8.81 -4.66 20.09
C ALA A 215 -7.91 -3.46 20.43
N THR A 216 -8.31 -2.25 20.05
CA THR A 216 -7.61 -1.02 20.45
C THR A 216 -8.57 -0.02 21.08
N PRO A 217 -8.24 0.59 22.24
CA PRO A 217 -9.14 1.53 22.92
C PRO A 217 -9.54 2.77 22.09
N ARG A 218 -8.77 3.08 21.04
CA ARG A 218 -9.01 4.22 20.15
C ARG A 218 -9.96 3.89 19.00
N ILE A 219 -10.18 2.60 18.72
CA ILE A 219 -11.10 2.14 17.67
C ILE A 219 -12.29 1.51 18.37
N THR A 220 -13.39 2.26 18.44
CA THR A 220 -14.64 1.84 19.10
C THR A 220 -15.79 1.69 18.10
N TYR A 221 -15.48 1.73 16.81
CA TYR A 221 -16.42 1.57 15.72
C TYR A 221 -15.77 0.75 14.59
N PRO A 222 -16.45 -0.23 13.96
CA PRO A 222 -17.85 -0.64 14.18
C PRO A 222 -18.16 -1.16 15.60
N GLU A 223 -19.44 -1.30 15.94
CA GLU A 223 -19.85 -1.92 17.21
C GLU A 223 -19.22 -3.32 17.36
N LYS A 224 -18.95 -3.73 18.60
CA LYS A 224 -18.27 -5.00 18.88
C LYS A 224 -19.07 -6.17 18.29
N ASP A 225 -18.40 -6.98 17.49
CA ASP A 225 -18.92 -8.23 16.92
C ASP A 225 -17.78 -9.26 16.89
N GLU A 226 -17.75 -10.14 17.88
CA GLU A 226 -16.67 -11.13 18.02
C GLU A 226 -16.66 -12.16 16.89
N VAL A 227 -17.82 -12.45 16.29
CA VAL A 227 -17.92 -13.39 15.16
C VAL A 227 -17.28 -12.78 13.91
N LEU A 228 -17.69 -11.56 13.54
CA LEU A 228 -17.08 -10.87 12.38
C LEU A 228 -15.60 -10.55 12.62
N GLY A 229 -15.26 -10.11 13.83
CA GLY A 229 -13.89 -9.83 14.22
C GLY A 229 -12.99 -11.07 14.06
N ALA A 230 -13.41 -12.20 14.62
CA ALA A 230 -12.70 -13.47 14.47
C ALA A 230 -12.65 -13.95 13.01
N ALA A 231 -13.71 -13.75 12.22
CA ALA A 231 -13.74 -14.13 10.82
C ALA A 231 -12.72 -13.35 9.96
N TYR A 232 -12.65 -12.02 10.12
CA TYR A 232 -11.62 -11.22 9.44
C TYR A 232 -10.20 -11.53 9.93
N SER A 233 -10.01 -11.77 11.23
CA SER A 233 -8.71 -12.24 11.75
C SER A 233 -8.33 -13.57 11.10
N LYS A 234 -9.25 -14.53 11.02
CA LYS A 234 -9.01 -15.82 10.38
C LYS A 234 -8.62 -15.68 8.90
N ILE A 235 -9.32 -14.84 8.14
CA ILE A 235 -8.97 -14.55 6.74
C ILE A 235 -7.51 -14.09 6.61
N TYR A 236 -7.06 -13.19 7.50
CA TYR A 236 -5.68 -12.71 7.52
C TYR A 236 -4.71 -13.84 7.88
N LEU A 237 -4.97 -14.57 8.97
CA LEU A 237 -4.08 -15.62 9.50
C LEU A 237 -3.94 -16.81 8.55
N ASP A 238 -5.01 -17.21 7.87
CA ASP A 238 -4.99 -18.30 6.88
C ASP A 238 -4.22 -17.90 5.60
N SER A 239 -4.08 -16.59 5.34
CA SER A 239 -3.49 -16.08 4.10
C SER A 239 -2.05 -15.61 4.22
N MET A 240 -1.73 -14.89 5.30
CA MET A 240 -0.49 -14.15 5.46
C MET A 240 0.60 -14.99 6.15
N GLY A 241 1.84 -14.77 5.76
CA GLY A 241 3.04 -15.35 6.38
C GLY A 241 3.68 -14.43 7.40
N THR A 242 4.78 -14.89 8.00
CA THR A 242 5.47 -14.24 9.11
C THR A 242 6.89 -13.75 8.76
N ASP A 243 7.37 -13.93 7.52
CA ASP A 243 8.73 -13.50 7.14
C ASP A 243 8.91 -11.97 7.28
N LYS A 244 7.80 -11.23 7.34
CA LYS A 244 7.75 -9.81 7.66
C LYS A 244 6.63 -9.56 8.66
N LYS A 245 6.88 -8.71 9.66
CA LYS A 245 5.93 -8.34 10.74
C LYS A 245 5.50 -9.50 11.65
N GLN A 246 6.39 -10.44 11.97
CA GLN A 246 6.10 -11.56 12.86
C GLN A 246 5.42 -11.12 14.18
N SER A 247 5.94 -10.11 14.87
CA SER A 247 5.35 -9.65 16.14
C SER A 247 3.91 -9.18 16.01
N LEU A 248 3.55 -8.51 14.89
CA LEU A 248 2.16 -8.09 14.66
C LEU A 248 1.27 -9.29 14.33
N TYR A 249 1.80 -10.27 13.59
CA TYR A 249 1.08 -11.52 13.31
C TYR A 249 0.71 -12.25 14.59
N GLU A 250 1.64 -12.37 15.55
CA GLU A 250 1.34 -13.02 16.83
C GLU A 250 0.30 -12.25 17.65
N ILE A 251 0.34 -10.91 17.67
CA ILE A 251 -0.72 -10.10 18.33
C ILE A 251 -2.09 -10.38 17.71
N TYR A 252 -2.21 -10.38 16.38
CA TYR A 252 -3.47 -10.67 15.70
C TYR A 252 -3.97 -12.09 15.94
N LYS A 253 -3.05 -13.03 16.13
CA LYS A 253 -3.35 -14.41 16.49
C LYS A 253 -3.85 -14.52 17.93
N GLU A 254 -3.24 -13.80 18.87
CA GLU A 254 -3.70 -13.72 20.25
C GLU A 254 -5.12 -13.13 20.32
N ASP A 255 -5.38 -12.00 19.66
CA ASP A 255 -6.71 -11.38 19.57
C ASP A 255 -7.76 -12.36 19.00
N TYR A 256 -7.38 -13.11 17.96
CA TYR A 256 -8.23 -14.14 17.36
C TYR A 256 -8.53 -15.29 18.33
N LEU A 257 -7.52 -15.80 19.02
CA LEU A 257 -7.68 -16.91 19.96
C LEU A 257 -8.53 -16.50 21.16
N GLU A 258 -8.35 -15.28 21.66
CA GLU A 258 -9.19 -14.73 22.73
C GLU A 258 -10.65 -14.63 22.27
N ALA A 259 -10.91 -14.03 21.10
CA ALA A 259 -12.25 -13.96 20.54
C ALA A 259 -12.88 -15.34 20.38
N MET A 260 -12.15 -16.31 19.81
CA MET A 260 -12.63 -17.69 19.63
C MET A 260 -12.93 -18.41 20.94
N SER A 261 -12.30 -18.02 22.05
CA SER A 261 -12.56 -18.60 23.38
C SER A 261 -13.93 -18.21 23.96
N HIS A 262 -14.49 -17.09 23.53
CA HIS A 262 -15.80 -16.58 23.97
C HIS A 262 -16.97 -17.13 23.14
N LEU A 263 -16.69 -17.66 21.95
CA LEU A 263 -17.71 -18.09 21.00
C LEU A 263 -18.24 -19.51 21.31
N SER A 264 -19.54 -19.70 21.09
CA SER A 264 -20.15 -21.04 21.02
C SER A 264 -19.66 -21.83 19.80
N GLU A 265 -19.81 -23.15 19.80
CA GLU A 265 -19.43 -23.99 18.65
C GLU A 265 -20.13 -23.58 17.35
N ALA A 266 -21.41 -23.22 17.40
CA ALA A 266 -22.14 -22.72 16.24
C ALA A 266 -21.57 -21.41 15.69
N GLN A 267 -21.11 -20.50 16.58
CA GLN A 267 -20.46 -19.26 16.16
C GLN A 267 -19.06 -19.51 15.60
N LYS A 268 -18.30 -20.47 16.14
CA LYS A 268 -17.01 -20.88 15.58
C LYS A 268 -17.17 -21.46 14.17
N GLU A 269 -18.24 -22.21 13.92
CA GLU A 269 -18.59 -22.69 12.57
C GLU A 269 -18.86 -21.52 11.62
N GLN A 270 -19.64 -20.51 12.05
CA GLN A 270 -19.89 -19.29 11.26
C GLN A 270 -18.59 -18.55 10.91
N VAL A 271 -17.65 -18.42 11.85
CA VAL A 271 -16.32 -17.82 11.63
C VAL A 271 -15.58 -18.57 10.51
N ASN A 272 -15.56 -19.90 10.59
CA ASN A 272 -14.86 -20.74 9.62
C ASN A 272 -15.50 -20.68 8.23
N ASP A 273 -16.82 -20.73 8.15
CA ASP A 273 -17.56 -20.68 6.89
C ASP A 273 -17.41 -19.32 6.21
N PHE A 274 -17.50 -18.23 6.96
CA PHE A 274 -17.28 -16.88 6.43
C PHE A 274 -15.88 -16.74 5.83
N ALA A 275 -14.85 -17.13 6.59
CA ALA A 275 -13.47 -17.03 6.12
C ALA A 275 -13.23 -17.90 4.88
N LYS A 276 -13.78 -19.12 4.87
CA LYS A 276 -13.69 -20.03 3.73
C LYS A 276 -14.37 -19.46 2.49
N GLU A 277 -15.59 -18.92 2.61
CA GLU A 277 -16.31 -18.35 1.49
C GLU A 277 -15.62 -17.11 0.92
N PHE A 278 -15.09 -16.25 1.80
CA PHE A 278 -14.30 -15.10 1.39
C PHE A 278 -13.06 -15.52 0.57
N LEU A 279 -12.30 -16.50 1.07
CA LEU A 279 -11.06 -16.97 0.44
C LEU A 279 -11.27 -17.76 -0.86
N LYS A 280 -12.50 -18.24 -1.15
CA LYS A 280 -12.83 -18.81 -2.47
C LYS A 280 -12.85 -17.76 -3.58
N THR A 281 -13.22 -16.52 -3.24
CA THR A 281 -13.49 -15.46 -4.22
C THR A 281 -12.47 -14.33 -4.19
N HIS A 282 -11.63 -14.26 -3.15
CA HIS A 282 -10.66 -13.18 -2.96
C HIS A 282 -9.25 -13.71 -2.74
N THR A 283 -8.26 -13.01 -3.29
CA THR A 283 -6.84 -13.26 -3.02
C THR A 283 -6.33 -12.22 -2.03
N VAL A 284 -6.01 -12.65 -0.81
CA VAL A 284 -5.52 -11.77 0.25
C VAL A 284 -4.03 -11.49 0.08
N ARG A 285 -3.65 -10.21 0.10
CA ARG A 285 -2.26 -9.72 0.04
C ARG A 285 -2.18 -8.25 0.45
N VAL A 286 -0.97 -7.73 0.64
CA VAL A 286 -0.77 -6.28 0.86
C VAL A 286 -0.96 -5.53 -0.45
N LEU A 287 -1.92 -4.60 -0.50
CA LEU A 287 -2.06 -3.67 -1.64
C LEU A 287 -1.35 -2.34 -1.33
N ARG A 288 -0.77 -1.71 -2.37
CA ARG A 288 0.06 -0.51 -2.25
C ARG A 288 -0.50 0.67 -3.02
#